data_AF-A0A151R8B8-F1
#
_entry.id   AF-A0A151R8B8-F1
#
_cell.length_a   1.000
_cell.length_b   1.000
_cell.length_c   1.000
_cell.angle_alpha   90.00
_cell.angle_beta   90.00
_cell.angle_gamma   90.00
#
_symmetry.space_group_name_H-M   'P 1'
#
loop_
_entity.id
_entity.type
_entity.pdbx_description
1 polymer ?
#
loop_
_entity_poly.entity_id
_entity_poly.type
_entity_poly.pdbx_seq_one_letter_code
_entity_poly.pdbx_strand_id
1 'polypeptide(L)'
;PGILRVEQAMSSSWVEAGIFEFIQLAKFDLHLFDPQMLLSAIFFWNRETCAFEFPCGFVCPTLLDIAAITGLAPIGDRFHPDAVEEEISIKEDKKTYLAFINAHVGQPGTLVSESEHIAFLMYWLSACVFCTPSLQVPKYYYVLAHALHLKKKICLSKLLLASLYTWLDEASESLFRESGPRNLSGPLWLLQLWLNAILERKLSLTSSFTPTCELEGARLTTLTPRKRSVNNFSKYVNAILNFNQFSKDLAPFIRTSLIGPPWLRRRNQVWNMTPDSVEMWFGFLSWDVIMSGMR
;
A
#
# COMPACT_ATOMS: atom_id res chain seq x y z
N PRO A 1 14.41 -16.39 6.61
CA PRO A 1 15.89 -16.33 6.58
C PRO A 1 16.44 -15.17 5.74
N GLY A 2 16.01 -15.04 4.47
CA GLY A 2 16.48 -13.96 3.57
C GLY A 2 16.10 -12.56 4.03
N ILE A 3 14.82 -12.32 4.36
CA ILE A 3 14.33 -11.00 4.81
C ILE A 3 15.11 -10.47 6.02
N LEU A 4 15.37 -11.33 7.02
CA LEU A 4 16.07 -10.92 8.24
C LEU A 4 17.54 -10.51 7.98
N ARG A 5 18.22 -11.20 7.04
CA ARG A 5 19.60 -10.87 6.66
C ARG A 5 19.68 -9.58 5.85
N VAL A 6 18.80 -9.41 4.86
CA VAL A 6 18.76 -8.18 4.06
C VAL A 6 18.37 -7.00 4.95
N GLU A 7 17.43 -7.18 5.86
CA GLU A 7 17.06 -6.15 6.83
C GLU A 7 18.21 -5.72 7.73
N GLN A 8 18.94 -6.67 8.33
CA GLN A 8 20.08 -6.34 9.20
C GLN A 8 21.13 -5.50 8.48
N ALA A 9 21.36 -5.76 7.18
CA ALA A 9 22.34 -5.04 6.38
C ALA A 9 21.82 -3.71 5.81
N MET A 10 20.56 -3.66 5.37
CA MET A 10 20.03 -2.58 4.53
C MET A 10 19.06 -1.63 5.24
N SER A 11 18.78 -1.84 6.53
CA SER A 11 17.84 -0.99 7.30
C SER A 11 18.13 0.51 7.19
N SER A 12 19.40 0.94 7.29
CA SER A 12 19.72 2.38 7.17
C SER A 12 19.45 2.92 5.77
N SER A 13 19.72 2.11 4.73
CA SER A 13 19.43 2.43 3.34
C SER A 13 17.92 2.63 3.13
N TRP A 14 17.09 1.79 3.74
CA TRP A 14 15.63 1.90 3.66
C TRP A 14 15.06 3.10 4.38
N VAL A 15 15.69 3.52 5.50
CA VAL A 15 15.32 4.76 6.20
C VAL A 15 15.66 5.97 5.32
N GLU A 16 16.83 5.97 4.68
CA GLU A 16 17.27 7.04 3.78
C GLU A 16 16.37 7.16 2.54
N ALA A 17 15.97 6.02 1.98
CA ALA A 17 15.01 5.92 0.86
C ALA A 17 13.54 6.18 1.27
N GLY A 18 13.22 6.21 2.56
CA GLY A 18 11.86 6.45 3.07
C GLY A 18 10.89 5.27 2.92
N ILE A 19 11.39 4.03 2.85
CA ILE A 19 10.57 2.81 2.66
C ILE A 19 10.64 1.85 3.86
N PHE A 20 11.40 2.18 4.91
CA PHE A 20 11.65 1.30 6.04
C PHE A 20 10.36 0.84 6.73
N GLU A 21 9.49 1.77 7.12
CA GLU A 21 8.24 1.47 7.81
C GLU A 21 7.32 0.59 6.97
N PHE A 22 7.28 0.79 5.66
CA PHE A 22 6.47 -0.02 4.77
C PHE A 22 7.03 -1.44 4.60
N ILE A 23 8.35 -1.60 4.59
CA ILE A 23 8.98 -2.92 4.64
C ILE A 23 8.66 -3.63 5.97
N GLN A 24 8.62 -2.90 7.10
CA GLN A 24 8.19 -3.47 8.38
C GLN A 24 6.72 -3.91 8.34
N LEU A 25 5.85 -3.13 7.71
CA LEU A 25 4.45 -3.48 7.51
C LEU A 25 4.28 -4.76 6.67
N ALA A 26 5.11 -4.95 5.64
CA ALA A 26 5.08 -6.12 4.77
C ALA A 26 5.42 -7.45 5.50
N LYS A 27 5.90 -7.40 6.75
CA LYS A 27 6.09 -8.59 7.59
C LYS A 27 4.79 -9.10 8.22
N PHE A 28 3.73 -8.28 8.23
CA PHE A 28 2.40 -8.69 8.64
C PHE A 28 1.70 -9.40 7.48
N ASP A 29 0.64 -10.15 7.79
CA ASP A 29 -0.13 -10.87 6.77
C ASP A 29 -1.04 -9.90 6.00
N LEU A 30 -0.44 -9.16 5.04
CA LEU A 30 -1.16 -8.26 4.13
C LEU A 30 -2.05 -9.03 3.13
N HIS A 31 -1.80 -10.32 2.93
CA HIS A 31 -2.61 -11.17 2.06
C HIS A 31 -3.88 -11.69 2.73
N LEU A 32 -4.06 -11.41 4.02
CA LEU A 32 -5.32 -11.64 4.70
C LEU A 32 -6.31 -10.52 4.36
N PHE A 33 -7.36 -10.87 3.63
CA PHE A 33 -8.51 -10.01 3.35
C PHE A 33 -9.84 -10.78 3.47
N ASP A 34 -10.92 -10.02 3.65
CA ASP A 34 -12.31 -10.49 3.57
C ASP A 34 -12.87 -10.14 2.19
N PRO A 35 -13.00 -11.12 1.27
CA PRO A 35 -13.53 -10.88 -0.07
C PRO A 35 -14.89 -10.19 -0.07
N GLN A 36 -15.76 -10.48 0.91
CA GLN A 36 -17.09 -9.86 0.95
C GLN A 36 -17.00 -8.37 1.26
N MET A 37 -16.06 -7.95 2.12
CA MET A 37 -15.86 -6.53 2.43
C MET A 37 -15.36 -5.77 1.20
N LEU A 38 -14.38 -6.35 0.49
CA LEU A 38 -13.84 -5.77 -0.74
C LEU A 38 -14.92 -5.68 -1.82
N LEU A 39 -15.64 -6.78 -2.10
CA LEU A 39 -16.70 -6.81 -3.10
C LEU A 39 -17.83 -5.81 -2.77
N SER A 40 -18.23 -5.72 -1.51
CA SER A 40 -19.23 -4.73 -1.08
C SER A 40 -18.76 -3.30 -1.31
N ALA A 41 -17.49 -2.98 -1.07
CA ALA A 41 -16.96 -1.65 -1.31
C ALA A 41 -16.86 -1.32 -2.82
N ILE A 42 -16.35 -2.25 -3.64
CA ILE A 42 -16.21 -2.05 -5.09
C ILE A 42 -17.58 -1.80 -5.75
N PHE A 43 -18.67 -2.35 -5.21
CA PHE A 43 -20.02 -2.07 -5.69
C PHE A 43 -20.38 -0.57 -5.64
N PHE A 44 -19.79 0.19 -4.71
CA PHE A 44 -19.97 1.64 -4.61
C PHE A 44 -18.92 2.44 -5.39
N TRP A 45 -17.94 1.81 -6.04
CA TRP A 45 -16.92 2.52 -6.79
C TRP A 45 -17.47 3.12 -8.08
N ASN A 46 -17.44 4.44 -8.16
CA ASN A 46 -17.84 5.21 -9.33
C ASN A 46 -16.58 5.61 -10.13
N ARG A 47 -16.42 5.02 -11.32
CA ARG A 47 -15.27 5.21 -12.22
C ARG A 47 -15.16 6.61 -12.80
N GLU A 48 -16.28 7.33 -12.94
CA GLU A 48 -16.28 8.69 -13.50
C GLU A 48 -15.71 9.70 -12.52
N THR A 49 -15.94 9.46 -11.22
CA THR A 49 -15.49 10.34 -10.13
C THR A 49 -14.21 9.86 -9.44
N CYS A 50 -13.75 8.63 -9.76
CA CYS A 50 -12.68 7.93 -9.06
C CYS A 50 -12.88 7.93 -7.53
N ALA A 51 -14.11 7.65 -7.10
CA ALA A 51 -14.48 7.65 -5.70
C ALA A 51 -15.61 6.65 -5.38
N PHE A 52 -15.74 6.29 -4.11
CA PHE A 52 -16.88 5.52 -3.63
C PHE A 52 -18.08 6.43 -3.37
N GLU A 53 -19.23 6.09 -3.96
CA GLU A 53 -20.49 6.82 -3.81
C GLU A 53 -21.23 6.33 -2.55
N PHE A 54 -20.99 6.98 -1.42
CA PHE A 54 -21.73 6.70 -0.18
C PHE A 54 -22.93 7.64 -0.06
N PRO A 55 -23.95 7.34 0.78
CA PRO A 55 -25.10 8.24 0.94
C PRO A 55 -24.75 9.65 1.43
N CYS A 56 -23.61 9.82 2.11
CA CYS A 56 -23.08 11.12 2.53
C CYS A 56 -22.31 11.88 1.45
N GLY A 57 -22.14 11.29 0.26
CA GLY A 57 -21.32 11.81 -0.84
C GLY A 57 -20.12 10.92 -1.17
N PHE A 58 -19.25 11.45 -2.02
CA PHE A 58 -18.06 10.73 -2.51
C PHE A 58 -16.97 10.63 -1.43
N VAL A 59 -16.43 9.43 -1.26
CA VAL A 59 -15.35 9.12 -0.32
C VAL A 59 -14.31 8.26 -1.03
N CYS A 60 -13.02 8.48 -0.79
CA CYS A 60 -11.97 7.67 -1.39
C CYS A 60 -10.71 7.63 -0.52
N PRO A 61 -9.86 6.59 -0.68
CA PRO A 61 -8.52 6.56 -0.12
C PRO A 61 -7.68 7.74 -0.61
N THR A 62 -7.04 8.47 0.30
CA THR A 62 -6.22 9.64 -0.01
C THR A 62 -4.73 9.35 0.22
N LEU A 63 -3.85 10.24 -0.26
CA LEU A 63 -2.41 10.17 0.07
C LEU A 63 -2.15 10.22 1.59
N LEU A 64 -3.00 10.92 2.36
CA LEU A 64 -2.91 10.92 3.82
C LEU A 64 -3.18 9.53 4.40
N ASP A 65 -4.16 8.83 3.84
CA ASP A 65 -4.46 7.45 4.23
C ASP A 65 -3.29 6.51 3.89
N ILE A 66 -2.67 6.68 2.70
CA ILE A 66 -1.46 5.94 2.34
C ILE A 66 -0.34 6.19 3.34
N ALA A 67 -0.09 7.45 3.69
CA ALA A 67 0.93 7.83 4.65
C ALA A 67 0.68 7.23 6.04
N ALA A 68 -0.57 7.26 6.51
CA ALA A 68 -0.94 6.68 7.78
C ALA A 68 -0.79 5.16 7.80
N ILE A 69 -1.23 4.48 6.74
CA ILE A 69 -1.19 3.02 6.65
C ILE A 69 0.24 2.52 6.48
N THR A 70 1.03 3.14 5.61
CA THR A 70 2.32 2.60 5.14
C THR A 70 3.55 3.31 5.70
N GLY A 71 3.41 4.55 6.18
CA GLY A 71 4.53 5.42 6.55
C GLY A 71 5.22 6.09 5.36
N LEU A 72 4.76 5.87 4.13
CA LEU A 72 5.31 6.53 2.94
C LEU A 72 4.98 8.02 2.92
N ALA A 73 5.98 8.85 2.61
CA ALA A 73 5.76 10.27 2.44
C ALA A 73 5.04 10.59 1.11
N PRO A 74 4.17 11.62 1.04
CA PRO A 74 3.54 12.12 -0.19
C PRO A 74 4.50 12.93 -1.10
N ILE A 75 5.75 13.08 -0.69
CA ILE A 75 6.80 13.82 -1.41
C ILE A 75 7.88 12.85 -1.91
N GLY A 76 8.61 13.25 -2.94
CA GLY A 76 9.65 12.46 -3.55
C GLY A 76 9.73 12.68 -5.06
N ASP A 77 10.79 12.13 -5.66
CA ASP A 77 11.01 12.16 -7.10
C ASP A 77 9.91 11.37 -7.83
N ARG A 78 9.49 11.88 -8.98
CA ARG A 78 8.62 11.13 -9.88
C ARG A 78 9.38 9.95 -10.46
N PHE A 79 8.72 8.80 -10.48
CA PHE A 79 9.28 7.61 -11.13
C PHE A 79 9.13 7.71 -12.65
N HIS A 80 10.24 7.52 -13.35
CA HIS A 80 10.28 7.47 -14.81
C HIS A 80 10.92 6.13 -15.21
N PRO A 81 10.15 5.19 -15.82
CA PRO A 81 10.66 3.86 -16.15
C PRO A 81 11.81 3.91 -17.18
N ASP A 82 11.85 4.95 -18.03
CA ASP A 82 12.85 5.08 -19.10
C ASP A 82 14.15 5.78 -18.65
N ALA A 83 14.25 6.21 -17.39
CA ALA A 83 15.33 7.09 -16.95
C ALA A 83 16.64 6.38 -16.59
N VAL A 84 16.73 5.05 -16.72
CA VAL A 84 17.87 4.26 -16.24
C VAL A 84 18.22 3.14 -17.22
N GLU A 85 19.48 3.07 -17.62
CA GLU A 85 20.05 1.89 -18.29
C GLU A 85 20.35 0.80 -17.23
N GLU A 86 20.06 -0.46 -17.52
CA GLU A 86 20.32 -1.57 -16.59
C GLU A 86 21.83 -1.75 -16.35
N GLU A 87 22.35 -1.24 -15.22
CA GLU A 87 23.76 -1.37 -14.85
C GLU A 87 24.10 -2.76 -14.27
N ILE A 88 23.15 -3.39 -13.58
CA ILE A 88 23.34 -4.67 -12.87
C ILE A 88 22.40 -5.73 -13.46
N SER A 89 22.98 -6.77 -14.07
CA SER A 89 22.20 -7.89 -14.62
C SER A 89 21.64 -8.80 -13.52
N ILE A 90 20.32 -8.97 -13.49
CA ILE A 90 19.61 -9.94 -12.64
C ILE A 90 19.18 -11.12 -13.52
N LYS A 91 19.35 -12.36 -13.04
CA LYS A 91 18.97 -13.55 -13.82
C LYS A 91 17.50 -13.88 -13.57
N GLU A 92 16.68 -13.67 -14.59
CA GLU A 92 15.22 -13.63 -14.46
C GLU A 92 14.51 -14.90 -14.93
N ASP A 93 15.25 -15.97 -15.18
CA ASP A 93 14.77 -17.24 -15.72
C ASP A 93 13.91 -18.07 -14.72
N LYS A 94 13.53 -17.49 -13.58
CA LYS A 94 12.87 -18.20 -12.47
C LYS A 94 11.35 -18.08 -12.57
N LYS A 95 10.70 -19.25 -12.65
CA LYS A 95 9.27 -19.38 -12.92
C LYS A 95 8.33 -19.00 -11.77
N THR A 96 8.85 -18.75 -10.56
CA THR A 96 8.05 -18.38 -9.38
C THR A 96 8.79 -17.37 -8.50
N TYR A 97 8.04 -16.60 -7.70
CA TYR A 97 8.62 -15.71 -6.69
C TYR A 97 9.58 -16.41 -5.72
N LEU A 98 9.20 -17.61 -5.25
CA LEU A 98 10.03 -18.39 -4.33
C LEU A 98 11.34 -18.83 -4.99
N ALA A 99 11.27 -19.31 -6.24
CA ALA A 99 12.47 -19.67 -7.00
C ALA A 99 13.35 -18.46 -7.29
N PHE A 100 12.75 -17.29 -7.56
CA PHE A 100 13.48 -16.04 -7.78
C PHE A 100 14.24 -15.61 -6.52
N ILE A 101 13.58 -15.53 -5.37
CA ILE A 101 14.24 -15.14 -4.12
C ILE A 101 15.33 -16.15 -3.74
N ASN A 102 15.05 -17.45 -3.79
CA ASN A 102 16.06 -18.46 -3.43
C ASN A 102 17.28 -18.46 -4.36
N ALA A 103 17.14 -18.00 -5.61
CA ALA A 103 18.25 -17.90 -6.55
C ALA A 103 19.14 -16.66 -6.32
N HIS A 104 18.63 -15.63 -5.65
CA HIS A 104 19.32 -14.35 -5.44
C HIS A 104 19.70 -14.07 -3.98
N VAL A 105 19.21 -14.86 -3.04
CA VAL A 105 19.66 -14.81 -1.65
C VAL A 105 21.10 -15.32 -1.56
N GLY A 106 21.98 -14.51 -0.97
CA GLY A 106 23.37 -14.86 -0.74
C GLY A 106 23.54 -15.92 0.35
N GLN A 107 24.77 -16.43 0.49
CA GLN A 107 25.08 -17.44 1.49
C GLN A 107 24.98 -16.87 2.92
N PRO A 108 24.58 -17.68 3.92
CA PRO A 108 24.61 -17.24 5.31
C PRO A 108 26.02 -16.77 5.71
N GLY A 109 26.11 -15.63 6.39
CA GLY A 109 27.38 -15.06 6.87
C GLY A 109 28.14 -14.20 5.85
N THR A 110 27.68 -14.08 4.60
CA THR A 110 28.28 -13.14 3.63
C THR A 110 27.59 -11.78 3.68
N LEU A 111 28.32 -10.73 3.25
CA LEU A 111 27.72 -9.41 3.02
C LEU A 111 26.60 -9.50 1.98
N VAL A 112 25.59 -8.66 2.14
CA VAL A 112 24.48 -8.55 1.17
C VAL A 112 25.01 -7.84 -0.06
N SER A 113 24.94 -8.49 -1.23
CA SER A 113 25.36 -7.87 -2.49
C SER A 113 24.32 -6.87 -3.00
N GLU A 114 24.74 -6.00 -3.93
CA GLU A 114 23.81 -5.09 -4.61
C GLU A 114 22.72 -5.84 -5.36
N SER A 115 23.09 -6.89 -6.09
CA SER A 115 22.15 -7.77 -6.80
C SER A 115 21.16 -8.46 -5.87
N GLU A 116 21.60 -8.90 -4.68
CA GLU A 116 20.72 -9.49 -3.66
C GLU A 116 19.71 -8.45 -3.14
N HIS A 117 20.16 -7.23 -2.87
CA HIS A 117 19.28 -6.16 -2.43
C HIS A 117 18.27 -5.74 -3.51
N ILE A 118 18.69 -5.57 -4.75
CA ILE A 118 17.80 -5.20 -5.87
C ILE A 118 16.78 -6.32 -6.10
N ALA A 119 17.21 -7.58 -6.12
CA ALA A 119 16.29 -8.71 -6.26
C ALA A 119 15.27 -8.76 -5.11
N PHE A 120 15.69 -8.51 -3.86
CA PHE A 120 14.76 -8.37 -2.74
C PHE A 120 13.74 -7.25 -2.96
N LEU A 121 14.18 -6.07 -3.41
CA LEU A 121 13.29 -4.94 -3.66
C LEU A 121 12.32 -5.22 -4.83
N MET A 122 12.76 -5.88 -5.91
CA MET A 122 11.88 -6.32 -6.99
C MET A 122 10.80 -7.27 -6.48
N TYR A 123 11.17 -8.26 -5.66
CA TYR A 123 10.23 -9.16 -5.02
C TYR A 123 9.25 -8.39 -4.12
N TRP A 124 9.74 -7.50 -3.27
CA TRP A 124 8.91 -6.73 -2.34
C TRP A 124 7.91 -5.83 -3.07
N LEU A 125 8.36 -5.10 -4.09
CA LEU A 125 7.49 -4.26 -4.94
C LEU A 125 6.41 -5.11 -5.61
N SER A 126 6.80 -6.24 -6.18
CA SER A 126 5.93 -7.11 -6.96
C SER A 126 4.91 -7.87 -6.10
N ALA A 127 5.37 -8.51 -5.02
CA ALA A 127 4.55 -9.40 -4.20
C ALA A 127 3.79 -8.65 -3.09
N CYS A 128 4.41 -7.65 -2.46
CA CYS A 128 3.89 -7.02 -1.25
C CYS A 128 3.30 -5.63 -1.50
N VAL A 129 3.95 -4.80 -2.33
CA VAL A 129 3.49 -3.43 -2.57
C VAL A 129 2.33 -3.41 -3.57
N PHE A 130 2.59 -3.81 -4.81
CA PHE A 130 1.64 -3.72 -5.92
C PHE A 130 0.85 -5.00 -6.16
N CYS A 131 1.29 -6.13 -5.60
CA CYS A 131 0.64 -7.43 -5.70
C CYS A 131 0.24 -7.79 -7.15
N THR A 132 1.23 -7.78 -8.05
CA THR A 132 1.01 -8.02 -9.48
C THR A 132 0.43 -9.42 -9.75
N PRO A 133 -0.46 -9.57 -10.74
CA PRO A 133 -1.01 -10.88 -11.14
C PRO A 133 0.04 -11.86 -11.69
N SER A 134 1.23 -11.39 -12.02
CA SER A 134 2.30 -12.23 -12.59
C SER A 134 2.70 -13.35 -11.64
N LEU A 135 2.91 -14.56 -12.18
CA LEU A 135 3.46 -15.71 -11.43
C LEU A 135 4.97 -15.57 -11.13
N GLN A 136 5.64 -14.68 -11.87
CA GLN A 136 7.08 -14.41 -11.79
C GLN A 136 7.31 -12.96 -11.37
N VAL A 137 8.46 -12.68 -10.76
CA VAL A 137 8.87 -11.29 -10.46
C VAL A 137 9.09 -10.56 -11.79
N PRO A 138 8.29 -9.54 -12.13
CA PRO A 138 8.39 -8.89 -13.42
C PRO A 138 9.62 -8.01 -13.55
N LYS A 139 10.21 -8.02 -14.75
CA LYS A 139 11.38 -7.21 -15.13
C LYS A 139 11.16 -5.72 -14.90
N TYR A 140 9.95 -5.23 -15.19
CA TYR A 140 9.65 -3.80 -15.19
C TYR A 140 9.76 -3.16 -13.79
N TYR A 141 9.82 -3.95 -12.71
CA TYR A 141 10.14 -3.41 -11.38
C TYR A 141 11.63 -3.18 -11.14
N TYR A 142 12.51 -3.63 -12.03
CA TYR A 142 13.96 -3.46 -11.89
C TYR A 142 14.33 -1.98 -11.71
N VAL A 143 13.84 -1.10 -12.60
CA VAL A 143 14.20 0.32 -12.57
C VAL A 143 13.77 0.98 -11.25
N LEU A 144 12.59 0.63 -10.74
CA LEU A 144 12.09 1.11 -9.46
C LEU A 144 12.90 0.55 -8.29
N ALA A 145 13.19 -0.75 -8.30
CA ALA A 145 14.02 -1.41 -7.29
C ALA A 145 15.44 -0.85 -7.27
N HIS A 146 16.03 -0.58 -8.44
CA HIS A 146 17.35 0.01 -8.58
C HIS A 146 17.39 1.45 -8.05
N ALA A 147 16.38 2.27 -8.38
CA ALA A 147 16.27 3.61 -7.83
C ALA A 147 16.20 3.61 -6.30
N LEU A 148 15.41 2.70 -5.72
CA LEU A 148 15.32 2.52 -4.27
C LEU A 148 16.62 1.97 -3.66
N HIS A 149 17.34 1.08 -4.38
CA HIS A 149 18.66 0.61 -3.99
C HIS A 149 19.67 1.77 -3.89
N LEU A 150 19.64 2.68 -4.88
CA LEU A 150 20.41 3.93 -4.90
C LEU A 150 19.86 5.00 -3.94
N LYS A 151 18.88 4.64 -3.10
CA LYS A 151 18.29 5.49 -2.06
C LYS A 151 17.60 6.75 -2.59
N LYS A 152 17.23 6.74 -3.88
CA LYS A 152 16.41 7.82 -4.44
C LYS A 152 15.08 7.84 -3.72
N LYS A 153 14.65 9.04 -3.32
CA LYS A 153 13.38 9.25 -2.61
C LYS A 153 12.23 9.24 -3.61
N ILE A 154 11.97 8.10 -4.24
CA ILE A 154 10.86 7.96 -5.18
C ILE A 154 9.53 8.12 -4.43
N CYS A 155 8.60 8.88 -4.99
CA CYS A 155 7.27 9.10 -4.42
C CYS A 155 6.36 7.86 -4.57
N LEU A 156 6.69 6.79 -3.84
CA LEU A 156 5.99 5.50 -3.91
C LEU A 156 4.52 5.60 -3.45
N SER A 157 4.19 6.57 -2.59
CA SER A 157 2.82 6.83 -2.13
C SER A 157 1.87 7.18 -3.28
N LYS A 158 2.32 8.04 -4.22
CA LYS A 158 1.54 8.41 -5.41
C LYS A 158 1.39 7.25 -6.38
N LEU A 159 2.44 6.47 -6.61
CA LEU A 159 2.40 5.27 -7.43
C LEU A 159 1.43 4.22 -6.84
N LEU A 160 1.47 4.02 -5.53
CA LEU A 160 0.61 3.06 -4.83
C LEU A 160 -0.86 3.49 -4.88
N LEU A 161 -1.16 4.78 -4.66
CA LEU A 161 -2.51 5.31 -4.77
C LEU A 161 -3.05 5.21 -6.20
N ALA A 162 -2.24 5.59 -7.20
CA ALA A 162 -2.60 5.44 -8.60
C ALA A 162 -2.88 3.97 -8.96
N SER A 163 -2.02 3.05 -8.51
CA SER A 163 -2.22 1.61 -8.69
C SER A 163 -3.51 1.10 -8.05
N LEU A 164 -3.86 1.59 -6.86
CA LEU A 164 -5.13 1.24 -6.22
C LEU A 164 -6.34 1.71 -7.03
N TYR A 165 -6.31 2.93 -7.56
CA TYR A 165 -7.40 3.49 -8.36
C TYR A 165 -7.57 2.77 -9.69
N THR A 166 -6.47 2.52 -10.41
CA THR A 166 -6.50 1.71 -11.64
C THR A 166 -7.10 0.33 -11.36
N TRP A 167 -6.69 -0.31 -10.27
CA TRP A 167 -7.24 -1.60 -9.88
C TRP A 167 -8.73 -1.53 -9.55
N LEU A 168 -9.20 -0.49 -8.84
CA LEU A 168 -10.62 -0.30 -8.53
C LEU A 168 -11.47 -0.14 -9.79
N ASP A 169 -10.97 0.59 -10.80
CA ASP A 169 -11.63 0.71 -12.10
C ASP A 169 -11.76 -0.64 -12.80
N GLU A 170 -10.66 -1.39 -12.89
CA GLU A 170 -10.65 -2.73 -13.49
C GLU A 170 -11.56 -3.69 -12.72
N ALA A 171 -11.53 -3.65 -11.39
CA ALA A 171 -12.35 -4.49 -10.53
C ALA A 171 -13.84 -4.18 -10.67
N SER A 172 -14.20 -2.89 -10.69
CA SER A 172 -15.58 -2.44 -10.90
C SER A 172 -16.08 -2.89 -12.27
N GLU A 173 -15.30 -2.69 -13.33
CA GLU A 173 -15.67 -3.19 -14.66
C GLU A 173 -15.85 -4.72 -14.70
N SER A 174 -14.96 -5.45 -14.05
CA SER A 174 -14.96 -6.92 -13.98
C SER A 174 -16.19 -7.46 -13.26
N LEU A 175 -16.70 -6.78 -12.22
CA LEU A 175 -17.91 -7.19 -11.49
C LEU A 175 -19.18 -7.14 -12.33
N PHE A 176 -19.26 -6.21 -13.28
CA PHE A 176 -20.43 -6.06 -14.16
C PHE A 176 -20.35 -6.91 -15.44
N ARG A 177 -19.29 -7.73 -15.61
CA ARG A 177 -19.19 -8.67 -16.73
C ARG A 177 -20.06 -9.90 -16.50
N GLU A 178 -20.70 -10.39 -17.57
CA GLU A 178 -21.54 -11.60 -17.53
C GLU A 178 -20.80 -12.85 -17.02
N SER A 179 -19.49 -12.94 -17.27
CA SER A 179 -18.65 -14.06 -16.82
C SER A 179 -18.21 -13.98 -15.35
N GLY A 180 -18.64 -12.94 -14.62
CA GLY A 180 -18.18 -12.62 -13.27
C GLY A 180 -16.77 -12.03 -13.21
N PRO A 181 -16.32 -11.64 -12.00
CA PRO A 181 -15.03 -11.00 -11.79
C PRO A 181 -13.87 -11.95 -12.12
N ARG A 182 -12.97 -11.51 -12.99
CA ARG A 182 -11.70 -12.20 -13.32
C ARG A 182 -10.51 -11.46 -12.73
N ASN A 183 -9.56 -12.22 -12.18
CA ASN A 183 -8.21 -11.80 -11.79
C ASN A 183 -8.11 -10.44 -11.06
N LEU A 184 -8.78 -10.31 -9.91
CA LEU A 184 -8.61 -9.16 -9.02
C LEU A 184 -7.19 -9.19 -8.41
N SER A 185 -6.23 -8.57 -9.08
CA SER A 185 -4.83 -8.47 -8.63
C SER A 185 -4.44 -7.00 -8.52
N GLY A 186 -3.72 -6.64 -7.47
CA GLY A 186 -3.47 -5.25 -7.11
C GLY A 186 -3.33 -5.11 -5.60
N PRO A 187 -3.13 -3.89 -5.07
CA PRO A 187 -2.95 -3.64 -3.65
C PRO A 187 -4.27 -3.77 -2.86
N LEU A 188 -4.96 -4.93 -2.94
CA LEU A 188 -6.19 -5.27 -2.22
C LEU A 188 -6.04 -5.07 -0.72
N TRP A 189 -4.85 -5.37 -0.21
CA TRP A 189 -4.48 -5.18 1.18
C TRP A 189 -4.69 -3.72 1.60
N LEU A 190 -4.39 -2.76 0.74
CA LEU A 190 -4.52 -1.34 1.04
C LEU A 190 -6.00 -0.95 1.18
N LEU A 191 -6.86 -1.42 0.26
CA LEU A 191 -8.30 -1.22 0.38
C LEU A 191 -8.83 -1.91 1.64
N GLN A 192 -8.40 -3.14 1.94
CA GLN A 192 -8.81 -3.87 3.14
C GLN A 192 -8.47 -3.08 4.41
N LEU A 193 -7.24 -2.55 4.52
CA LEU A 193 -6.81 -1.79 5.69
C LEU A 193 -7.56 -0.46 5.81
N TRP A 194 -7.80 0.23 4.69
CA TRP A 194 -8.60 1.45 4.66
C TRP A 194 -10.05 1.20 5.10
N LEU A 195 -10.68 0.14 4.58
CA LEU A 195 -12.03 -0.27 4.98
C LEU A 195 -12.09 -0.68 6.45
N ASN A 196 -11.08 -1.40 6.95
CA ASN A 196 -10.98 -1.70 8.38
C ASN A 196 -10.99 -0.42 9.22
N ALA A 197 -10.29 0.63 8.79
CA ALA A 197 -10.22 1.89 9.51
C ALA A 197 -11.57 2.63 9.53
N ILE A 198 -12.26 2.75 8.39
CA ILE A 198 -13.53 3.51 8.32
C ILE A 198 -14.72 2.73 8.88
N LEU A 199 -14.68 1.40 8.83
CA LEU A 199 -15.75 0.52 9.33
C LEU A 199 -15.52 0.05 10.77
N GLU A 200 -14.36 0.36 11.37
CA GLU A 200 -13.98 -0.11 12.71
C GLU A 200 -15.09 0.09 13.74
N ARG A 201 -15.57 1.33 13.91
CA ARG A 201 -16.62 1.65 14.89
C ARG A 201 -18.00 1.21 14.42
N LYS A 202 -18.29 1.30 13.12
CA LYS A 202 -19.59 0.88 12.55
C LYS A 202 -19.85 -0.62 12.74
N LEU A 203 -18.80 -1.44 12.66
CA LEU A 203 -18.90 -2.89 12.73
C LEU A 203 -18.38 -3.49 14.03
N SER A 204 -17.95 -2.64 14.97
CA SER A 204 -17.31 -3.03 16.22
C SER A 204 -16.17 -4.01 15.97
N LEU A 205 -15.29 -3.70 15.01
CA LEU A 205 -14.13 -4.54 14.70
C LEU A 205 -13.20 -4.54 15.91
N THR A 206 -12.97 -5.73 16.48
CA THR A 206 -12.10 -5.90 17.64
C THR A 206 -10.76 -6.45 17.23
N SER A 207 -9.69 -5.80 17.68
CA SER A 207 -8.35 -6.36 17.63
C SER A 207 -8.13 -7.31 18.82
N SER A 208 -7.47 -8.44 18.57
CA SER A 208 -6.99 -9.35 19.61
C SER A 208 -5.48 -9.30 19.82
N PHE A 209 -4.77 -8.42 19.10
CA PHE A 209 -3.31 -8.42 19.03
C PHE A 209 -2.72 -7.02 19.09
N THR A 210 -1.70 -6.84 19.92
CA THR A 210 -0.92 -5.61 19.95
C THR A 210 0.20 -5.71 18.91
N PRO A 211 0.21 -4.87 17.86
CA PRO A 211 1.27 -4.92 16.85
C PRO A 211 2.62 -4.52 17.46
N THR A 212 3.69 -5.19 17.04
CA THR A 212 5.07 -4.86 17.41
C THR A 212 5.63 -3.66 16.63
N CYS A 213 4.94 -3.24 15.58
CA CYS A 213 5.30 -2.10 14.74
C CYS A 213 4.44 -0.89 15.11
N GLU A 214 5.09 0.24 15.41
CA GLU A 214 4.42 1.53 15.64
C GLU A 214 3.96 2.18 14.33
N LEU A 215 3.08 1.49 13.59
CA LEU A 215 2.47 1.99 12.38
C LEU A 215 0.98 1.63 12.37
N GLU A 216 0.12 2.58 12.00
CA GLU A 216 -1.33 2.37 12.00
C GLU A 216 -1.75 1.21 11.09
N GLY A 217 -1.09 1.02 9.94
CA GLY A 217 -1.32 -0.14 9.07
C GLY A 217 -1.17 -1.47 9.79
N ALA A 218 -0.16 -1.62 10.66
CA ALA A 218 0.06 -2.85 11.42
C ALA A 218 -1.11 -3.12 12.37
N ARG A 219 -1.64 -2.09 13.03
CA ARG A 219 -2.86 -2.21 13.85
C ARG A 219 -4.06 -2.62 13.00
N LEU A 220 -4.25 -2.01 11.83
CA LEU A 220 -5.37 -2.30 10.95
C LEU A 220 -5.37 -3.75 10.45
N THR A 221 -4.20 -4.40 10.27
CA THR A 221 -4.14 -5.83 9.91
C THR A 221 -4.82 -6.72 10.95
N THR A 222 -4.81 -6.30 12.22
CA THR A 222 -5.42 -7.06 13.33
C THR A 222 -6.95 -6.96 13.35
N LEU A 223 -7.52 -5.99 12.63
CA LEU A 223 -8.97 -5.79 12.51
C LEU A 223 -9.58 -6.63 11.38
N THR A 224 -8.75 -7.17 10.48
CA THR A 224 -9.25 -7.96 9.34
C THR A 224 -9.96 -9.22 9.85
N PRO A 225 -11.25 -9.43 9.51
CA PRO A 225 -11.99 -10.60 9.96
C PRO A 225 -11.37 -11.91 9.46
N ARG A 226 -11.03 -12.82 10.38
CA ARG A 226 -10.49 -14.15 10.03
C ARG A 226 -11.56 -15.13 9.57
N LYS A 227 -12.78 -15.00 10.08
CA LYS A 227 -13.91 -15.86 9.71
C LYS A 227 -14.61 -15.29 8.49
N ARG A 228 -14.41 -15.94 7.34
CA ARG A 228 -15.08 -15.60 6.07
C ARG A 228 -16.50 -16.16 6.10
N SER A 229 -17.47 -15.35 5.69
CA SER A 229 -18.86 -15.77 5.53
C SER A 229 -19.48 -14.98 4.38
N VAL A 230 -20.13 -15.68 3.45
CA VAL A 230 -20.84 -15.04 2.32
C VAL A 230 -21.95 -14.11 2.83
N ASN A 231 -22.56 -14.45 3.98
CA ASN A 231 -23.59 -13.63 4.60
C ASN A 231 -23.07 -12.27 5.10
N ASN A 232 -21.75 -12.03 5.10
CA ASN A 232 -21.20 -10.73 5.48
C ASN A 232 -21.38 -9.67 4.39
N PHE A 233 -21.66 -10.03 3.13
CA PHE A 233 -21.83 -9.05 2.05
C PHE A 233 -22.91 -8.02 2.38
N SER A 234 -24.12 -8.47 2.72
CA SER A 234 -25.23 -7.57 3.07
C SER A 234 -24.92 -6.75 4.33
N LYS A 235 -24.17 -7.32 5.29
CA LYS A 235 -23.70 -6.60 6.48
C LYS A 235 -22.80 -5.43 6.09
N TYR A 236 -21.85 -5.61 5.18
CA TYR A 236 -20.95 -4.55 4.74
C TYR A 236 -21.67 -3.50 3.88
N VAL A 237 -22.51 -3.92 2.94
CA VAL A 237 -23.38 -3.00 2.17
C VAL A 237 -24.22 -2.14 3.12
N ASN A 238 -24.90 -2.75 4.08
CA ASN A 238 -25.70 -2.02 5.07
C ASN A 238 -24.85 -1.07 5.92
N ALA A 239 -23.61 -1.45 6.29
CA ALA A 239 -22.72 -0.56 7.03
C ALA A 239 -22.33 0.68 6.22
N ILE A 240 -22.04 0.52 4.93
CA ILE A 240 -21.75 1.61 3.99
C ILE A 240 -22.98 2.52 3.82
N LEU A 241 -24.15 1.93 3.57
CA LEU A 241 -25.41 2.68 3.41
C LEU A 241 -25.83 3.46 4.68
N ASN A 242 -25.28 3.13 5.85
CA ASN A 242 -25.53 3.86 7.09
C ASN A 242 -24.64 5.10 7.27
N PHE A 243 -23.84 5.47 6.28
CA PHE A 243 -23.16 6.77 6.23
C PHE A 243 -24.03 7.82 5.53
N ASN A 244 -25.09 8.28 6.20
CA ASN A 244 -25.98 9.34 5.67
C ASN A 244 -25.39 10.75 5.80
N GLN A 245 -24.39 10.94 6.66
CA GLN A 245 -23.68 12.19 6.84
C GLN A 245 -22.18 11.91 6.99
N PHE A 246 -21.36 12.84 6.53
CA PHE A 246 -19.91 12.74 6.73
C PHE A 246 -19.60 12.79 8.23
N SER A 247 -18.72 11.91 8.69
CA SER A 247 -18.35 11.82 10.10
C SER A 247 -16.86 11.50 10.24
N LYS A 248 -16.33 11.67 11.46
CA LYS A 248 -14.94 11.33 11.78
C LYS A 248 -14.57 9.86 11.54
N ASP A 249 -15.54 8.97 11.34
CA ASP A 249 -15.28 7.58 10.90
C ASP A 249 -14.70 7.52 9.48
N LEU A 250 -15.12 8.42 8.59
CA LEU A 250 -14.65 8.49 7.20
C LEU A 250 -13.34 9.28 7.05
N ALA A 251 -12.82 9.86 8.14
CA ALA A 251 -11.51 10.50 8.21
C ALA A 251 -10.70 9.94 9.39
N PRO A 252 -10.47 8.61 9.44
CA PRO A 252 -10.01 7.94 10.66
C PRO A 252 -8.59 8.35 11.06
N PHE A 253 -7.79 8.90 10.14
CA PHE A 253 -6.39 9.27 10.38
C PHE A 253 -6.19 10.74 10.78
N ILE A 254 -7.24 11.56 10.78
CA ILE A 254 -7.18 12.94 11.28
C ILE A 254 -7.46 12.93 12.79
N ARG A 255 -6.53 12.37 13.58
CA ARG A 255 -6.64 12.27 15.04
C ARG A 255 -5.29 12.36 15.75
N THR A 256 -5.30 12.83 17.00
CA THR A 256 -4.09 12.99 17.83
C THR A 256 -3.49 11.66 18.29
N SER A 257 -4.28 10.59 18.30
CA SER A 257 -3.85 9.23 18.68
C SER A 257 -3.26 8.41 17.53
N LEU A 258 -3.02 9.01 16.36
CA LEU A 258 -2.47 8.29 15.21
C LEU A 258 -1.05 7.78 15.51
N ILE A 259 -0.82 6.50 15.24
CA ILE A 259 0.49 5.85 15.38
C ILE A 259 1.20 5.92 14.02
N GLY A 260 2.50 6.23 14.01
CA GLY A 260 3.29 6.27 12.78
C GLY A 260 4.54 7.13 12.87
N PRO A 261 5.16 7.43 11.71
CA PRO A 261 6.38 8.22 11.65
C PRO A 261 6.26 9.58 12.36
N PRO A 262 7.33 10.09 13.00
CA PRO A 262 7.29 11.35 13.73
C PRO A 262 6.84 12.55 12.87
N TRP A 263 7.20 12.55 11.58
CA TRP A 263 6.82 13.61 10.66
C TRP A 263 5.30 13.67 10.42
N LEU A 264 4.60 12.53 10.47
CA LEU A 264 3.15 12.44 10.33
C LEU A 264 2.44 12.84 11.64
N ARG A 265 3.00 12.46 12.79
CA ARG A 265 2.44 12.77 14.11
C ARG A 265 2.59 14.24 14.53
N ARG A 266 3.75 14.84 14.27
CA ARG A 266 4.11 16.17 14.80
C ARG A 266 3.53 17.34 14.02
N ARG A 267 3.14 17.14 12.75
CA ARG A 267 2.80 18.22 11.80
C ARG A 267 1.32 18.59 11.71
N ASN A 268 0.47 18.02 12.58
CA ASN A 268 -0.95 18.40 12.72
C ASN A 268 -1.17 19.66 13.59
N GLN A 269 -0.11 20.40 13.97
CA GLN A 269 -0.22 21.66 14.70
C GLN A 269 -0.23 22.84 13.70
N VAL A 270 -1.43 23.29 13.33
CA VAL A 270 -1.70 24.34 12.32
C VAL A 270 -0.92 25.65 12.55
N TRP A 271 -0.50 25.92 13.79
CA TRP A 271 0.07 27.21 14.20
C TRP A 271 1.62 27.24 14.25
N ASN A 272 2.30 26.11 14.00
CA ASN A 272 3.77 26.00 14.04
C ASN A 272 4.29 25.24 12.80
N MET A 273 3.91 25.68 11.60
CA MET A 273 4.35 25.06 10.35
C MET A 273 5.79 25.46 10.01
N THR A 274 6.72 24.50 10.09
CA THR A 274 8.07 24.67 9.52
C THR A 274 8.03 24.62 7.98
N PRO A 275 9.03 25.15 7.25
CA PRO A 275 9.11 25.01 5.79
C PRO A 275 8.95 23.57 5.30
N ASP A 276 9.65 22.62 5.93
CA ASP A 276 9.52 21.19 5.63
C ASP A 276 8.08 20.68 5.84
N SER A 277 7.35 21.24 6.82
CA SER A 277 5.95 20.89 7.07
C SER A 277 5.05 21.40 5.95
N VAL A 278 5.29 22.62 5.46
CA VAL A 278 4.57 23.17 4.32
C VAL A 278 4.79 22.33 3.08
N GLU A 279 6.03 21.93 2.78
CA GLU A 279 6.34 21.06 1.63
C GLU A 279 5.63 19.70 1.72
N MET A 280 5.57 19.10 2.91
CA MET A 280 4.85 17.85 3.14
C MET A 280 3.35 17.99 2.89
N TRP A 281 2.73 19.05 3.40
CA TRP A 281 1.32 19.34 3.18
C TRP A 281 1.03 19.65 1.72
N PHE A 282 1.92 20.37 1.05
CA PHE A 282 1.86 20.60 -0.39
C PHE A 282 1.91 19.28 -1.17
N GLY A 283 2.72 18.30 -0.75
CA GLY A 283 2.78 16.97 -1.35
C GLY A 283 1.42 16.26 -1.40
N PHE A 284 0.61 16.39 -0.35
CA PHE A 284 -0.75 15.84 -0.31
C PHE A 284 -1.74 16.56 -1.23
N LEU A 285 -1.50 17.84 -1.50
CA LEU A 285 -2.36 18.70 -2.32
C LEU A 285 -1.90 18.81 -3.77
N SER A 286 -0.76 18.20 -4.11
CA SER A 286 -0.20 18.27 -5.44
C SER A 286 -0.98 17.42 -6.45
N TRP A 287 -1.24 17.99 -7.62
CA TRP A 287 -2.02 17.40 -8.72
C TRP A 287 -1.28 16.28 -9.48
N ASP A 288 -0.04 15.98 -9.10
CA ASP A 288 0.86 15.08 -9.85
C ASP A 288 0.35 13.63 -9.97
N VAL A 289 -0.60 13.21 -9.12
CA VAL A 289 -1.17 11.85 -9.11
C VAL A 289 -1.82 11.49 -10.46
N ILE A 290 -2.34 12.48 -11.20
CA ILE A 290 -3.03 12.29 -12.48
C ILE A 290 -2.11 11.62 -13.55
N MET A 291 -0.79 11.77 -13.43
CA MET A 291 0.17 11.31 -14.45
C MET A 291 0.96 10.05 -14.03
N SER A 292 0.62 9.41 -12.91
CA SER A 292 1.42 8.32 -12.30
C SER A 292 0.95 6.90 -12.65
N GLY A 293 0.08 6.72 -13.64
CA GLY A 293 -0.31 5.39 -14.10
C GLY A 293 0.88 4.64 -14.73
N MET A 294 1.28 3.52 -14.14
CA MET A 294 2.19 2.59 -14.82
C MET A 294 1.43 2.00 -16.00
N ARG A 295 1.85 2.34 -17.23
CA ARG A 295 1.46 1.60 -18.44
C ARG A 295 2.40 0.42 -18.65
#